data_AF-A0AAD3X2T2-F1
#
_entry.id   AF-A0AAD3X2T2-F1
#
_cell.length_a   1.000
_cell.length_b   1.000
_cell.length_c   1.000
_cell.angle_alpha   90.00
_cell.angle_beta   90.00
_cell.angle_gamma   90.00
#
_symmetry.space_group_name_H-M   'P 1'
#
loop_
_entity.id
_entity.type
_entity.pdbx_description
1 polymer ?
#
loop_
_entity_poly.entity_id
_entity_poly.type
_entity_poly.pdbx_seq_one_letter_code
_entity_poly.pdbx_strand_id
1 'polypeptide(L)'
;MNGSVEFDGMMTHLPAICGAVSGEQATTREQLVAELAAIGLHEVRYDDDEDEDEEVSPYLWIHAHMTGVDDDAAAERRLRTAISRQAGKTIGSDKHWDFGPFTMTARVIGGELELQFTSTYSLRAVRAAAKDFLDGADGKTWLLTHGLIDEGAVQNDKGFWPKPAGVSQNPTGRMFPDGRVRASLTFPASRRPPGLIAKSDDDAYVATLTYLTEVLGERDDPSPSHTPVWSRGQRKFTFYRMSSSSRSVTFEEIAGAPETEDPAGE
;
A
#
# COMPACT_ATOMS: atom_id res chain seq x y z
N MET A 1 -25.85 9.84 -19.67
CA MET A 1 -26.13 8.59 -20.40
C MET A 1 -25.09 7.60 -19.92
N ASN A 2 -25.46 6.68 -19.03
CA ASN A 2 -24.54 5.70 -18.47
C ASN A 2 -23.93 4.89 -19.61
N GLY A 3 -22.60 4.89 -19.74
CA GLY A 3 -21.93 4.06 -20.74
C GLY A 3 -22.02 2.59 -20.34
N SER A 4 -22.62 1.76 -21.19
CA SER A 4 -22.58 0.30 -21.02
C SER A 4 -21.25 -0.25 -21.49
N VAL A 5 -20.69 -1.23 -20.80
CA VAL A 5 -19.49 -1.96 -21.20
C VAL A 5 -19.82 -3.39 -21.60
N GLU A 6 -19.14 -3.92 -22.62
CA GLU A 6 -19.35 -5.31 -23.07
C GLU A 6 -18.55 -6.28 -22.19
N PHE A 7 -19.20 -7.34 -21.71
CA PHE A 7 -18.57 -8.32 -20.82
C PHE A 7 -17.31 -8.96 -21.42
N ASP A 8 -17.33 -9.32 -22.70
CA ASP A 8 -16.17 -9.92 -23.38
C ASP A 8 -14.97 -8.95 -23.47
N GLY A 9 -15.23 -7.66 -23.63
CA GLY A 9 -14.21 -6.61 -23.51
C GLY A 9 -13.63 -6.54 -22.09
N MET A 10 -14.49 -6.54 -21.07
CA MET A 10 -14.07 -6.51 -19.66
C MET A 10 -13.23 -7.74 -19.26
N MET A 11 -13.54 -8.90 -19.82
CA MET A 11 -12.79 -10.14 -19.62
C MET A 11 -11.33 -10.06 -20.13
N THR A 12 -11.02 -9.08 -20.97
CA THR A 12 -9.68 -8.85 -21.53
C THR A 12 -9.00 -7.67 -20.86
N HIS A 13 -9.68 -6.52 -20.79
CA HIS A 13 -9.06 -5.26 -20.40
C HIS A 13 -8.86 -5.12 -18.88
N LEU A 14 -9.86 -5.46 -18.07
CA LEU A 14 -9.76 -5.30 -16.62
C LEU A 14 -8.67 -6.19 -16.00
N PRO A 15 -8.53 -7.49 -16.36
CA PRO A 15 -7.41 -8.30 -15.91
C PRO A 15 -6.05 -7.71 -16.30
N ALA A 16 -5.91 -7.15 -17.51
CA ALA A 16 -4.67 -6.54 -17.96
C ALA A 16 -4.27 -5.33 -17.10
N ILE A 17 -5.23 -4.44 -16.79
CA ILE A 17 -5.04 -3.31 -15.87
C ILE A 17 -4.63 -3.83 -14.48
N CYS A 18 -5.34 -4.82 -13.93
CA CYS A 18 -4.98 -5.39 -12.63
C CYS A 18 -3.57 -5.97 -12.61
N GLY A 19 -3.15 -6.62 -13.71
CA GLY A 19 -1.78 -7.10 -13.90
C GLY A 19 -0.76 -5.97 -13.94
N ALA A 20 -1.05 -4.88 -14.65
CA ALA A 20 -0.20 -3.70 -14.71
C ALA A 20 -0.06 -3.02 -13.34
N VAL A 21 -1.15 -2.89 -12.57
CA VAL A 21 -1.12 -2.35 -11.21
C VAL A 21 -0.32 -3.25 -10.27
N SER A 22 -0.52 -4.58 -10.33
CA SER A 22 0.22 -5.57 -9.54
C SER A 22 1.73 -5.59 -9.86
N GLY A 23 2.08 -5.33 -11.11
CA GLY A 23 3.46 -5.07 -11.54
C GLY A 23 3.96 -3.66 -11.25
N GLU A 24 3.13 -2.82 -10.62
CA GLU A 24 3.37 -1.40 -10.35
C GLU A 24 3.78 -0.57 -11.57
N GLN A 25 3.13 -0.83 -12.72
CA GLN A 25 3.21 -0.01 -13.94
C GLN A 25 2.19 1.13 -13.91
N ALA A 26 1.00 0.90 -13.34
CA ALA A 26 0.02 1.93 -12.97
C ALA A 26 -0.03 2.02 -11.44
N THR A 27 0.52 3.09 -10.86
CA THR A 27 0.81 3.15 -9.40
C THR A 27 0.07 4.24 -8.66
N THR A 28 -0.33 5.31 -9.35
CA THR A 28 -1.06 6.44 -8.75
C THR A 28 -2.57 6.29 -8.99
N ARG A 29 -3.37 6.97 -8.16
CA ARG A 29 -4.83 6.98 -8.31
C ARG A 29 -5.24 7.57 -9.65
N GLU A 30 -4.57 8.65 -10.06
CA GLU A 30 -4.84 9.37 -11.30
C GLU A 30 -4.54 8.48 -12.52
N GLN A 31 -3.44 7.73 -12.50
CA GLN A 31 -3.12 6.76 -13.56
C GLN A 31 -4.14 5.62 -13.58
N LEU A 32 -4.52 5.07 -12.43
CA LEU A 32 -5.53 4.01 -12.36
C LEU A 32 -6.87 4.49 -12.95
N VAL A 33 -7.31 5.70 -12.59
CA VAL A 33 -8.54 6.31 -13.13
C VAL A 33 -8.43 6.50 -14.65
N ALA A 34 -7.30 6.96 -15.16
CA ALA A 34 -7.09 7.13 -16.59
C ALA A 34 -7.16 5.79 -17.37
N GLU A 35 -6.53 4.73 -16.84
CA GLU A 35 -6.56 3.39 -17.42
C GLU A 35 -7.98 2.79 -17.42
N LEU A 36 -8.74 2.99 -16.34
CA LEU A 36 -10.12 2.53 -16.23
C LEU A 36 -11.04 3.31 -17.18
N ALA A 37 -10.87 4.64 -17.26
CA ALA A 37 -11.61 5.48 -18.20
C ALA A 37 -11.37 5.06 -19.65
N ALA A 38 -10.13 4.67 -20.02
CA ALA A 38 -9.78 4.23 -21.36
C ALA A 38 -10.55 2.97 -21.83
N ILE A 39 -11.07 2.17 -20.90
CA ILE A 39 -11.84 0.95 -21.19
C ILE A 39 -13.35 1.14 -20.97
N GLY A 40 -13.79 2.39 -20.83
CA GLY A 40 -15.19 2.75 -20.66
C GLY A 40 -15.67 2.82 -19.21
N LEU A 41 -14.80 2.61 -18.22
CA LEU A 41 -15.11 2.71 -16.78
C LEU A 41 -14.82 4.12 -16.27
N HIS A 42 -15.61 5.09 -16.73
CA HIS A 42 -15.42 6.52 -16.49
C HIS A 42 -16.27 7.10 -15.35
N GLU A 43 -17.36 6.43 -14.96
CA GLU A 43 -18.15 6.79 -13.78
C GLU A 43 -17.47 6.26 -12.52
N VAL A 44 -16.64 7.11 -11.93
CA VAL A 44 -16.21 6.95 -10.54
C VAL A 44 -17.33 7.51 -9.66
N ARG A 45 -17.97 6.66 -8.87
CA ARG A 45 -18.82 7.12 -7.76
C ARG A 45 -17.97 7.14 -6.50
N TYR A 46 -18.19 8.14 -5.67
CA TYR A 46 -17.71 8.14 -4.29
C TYR A 46 -18.95 7.76 -3.49
N ASP A 47 -18.89 6.63 -2.78
CA ASP A 47 -20.02 6.11 -2.01
C ASP A 47 -20.07 6.85 -0.67
N ASP A 48 -20.21 8.16 -0.74
CA ASP A 48 -20.43 9.02 0.41
C ASP A 48 -21.52 10.00 -0.03
N ASP A 49 -22.74 9.83 0.46
CA ASP A 49 -23.77 10.91 0.53
C ASP A 49 -23.27 12.08 1.42
N GLU A 50 -21.96 12.21 1.65
CA GLU A 50 -21.28 13.25 2.39
C GLU A 50 -20.77 14.26 1.36
N ASP A 51 -21.21 15.51 1.54
CA ASP A 51 -20.97 16.70 0.75
C ASP A 51 -19.78 16.65 -0.21
N GLU A 52 -20.00 17.05 -1.47
CA GLU A 52 -19.01 17.18 -2.57
C GLU A 52 -17.79 18.08 -2.24
N ASP A 53 -17.73 18.60 -1.01
CA ASP A 53 -16.74 19.53 -0.51
C ASP A 53 -15.69 18.81 0.38
N GLU A 54 -14.62 18.36 -0.27
CA GLU A 54 -13.27 18.21 0.31
C GLU A 54 -13.00 17.08 1.34
N GLU A 55 -13.23 15.81 1.01
CA GLU A 55 -12.48 14.73 1.68
C GLU A 55 -11.84 13.75 0.67
N VAL A 56 -10.50 13.65 0.71
CA VAL A 56 -9.75 12.71 -0.12
C VAL A 56 -10.04 11.28 0.37
N SER A 57 -11.08 10.66 -0.18
CA SER A 57 -11.47 9.31 0.19
C SER A 57 -10.41 8.28 -0.24
N PRO A 58 -10.00 7.33 0.62
CA PRO A 58 -9.11 6.25 0.23
C PRO A 58 -9.79 5.28 -0.75
N TYR A 59 -11.12 5.36 -0.88
CA TYR A 59 -11.92 4.49 -1.73
C TYR A 59 -12.14 5.09 -3.12
N LEU A 60 -12.24 4.21 -4.11
CA LEU A 60 -12.59 4.53 -5.49
C LEU A 60 -13.60 3.48 -5.93
N TRP A 61 -14.86 3.88 -6.06
CA TRP A 61 -15.94 3.00 -6.52
C TRP A 61 -16.23 3.23 -7.99
N ILE A 62 -16.46 2.15 -8.72
CA ILE A 62 -16.78 2.17 -10.14
C ILE A 62 -17.96 1.24 -10.37
N HIS A 63 -18.95 1.79 -11.04
CA HIS A 63 -20.21 1.14 -11.35
C HIS A 63 -20.43 1.23 -12.85
N ALA A 64 -20.65 0.09 -13.50
CA ALA A 64 -20.87 0.07 -14.94
C ALA A 64 -21.88 -1.02 -15.34
N HIS A 65 -22.92 -0.63 -16.09
CA HIS A 65 -23.82 -1.61 -16.67
C HIS A 65 -23.08 -2.47 -17.69
N MET A 66 -23.26 -3.78 -17.58
CA MET A 66 -22.66 -4.74 -18.49
C MET A 66 -23.68 -5.25 -19.51
N THR A 67 -23.23 -5.37 -20.76
CA THR A 67 -23.95 -6.08 -21.81
C THR A 67 -23.31 -7.43 -22.09
N GLY A 68 -24.08 -8.37 -22.65
CA GLY A 68 -23.60 -9.73 -22.91
C GLY A 68 -23.51 -10.61 -21.65
N VAL A 69 -24.22 -10.25 -20.59
CA VAL A 69 -24.32 -11.02 -19.34
C VAL A 69 -25.69 -11.68 -19.27
N ASP A 70 -25.71 -13.02 -19.38
CA ASP A 70 -26.93 -13.82 -19.21
C ASP A 70 -27.13 -14.29 -17.76
N ASP A 71 -26.04 -14.44 -17.01
CA ASP A 71 -26.01 -14.91 -15.61
C ASP A 71 -24.91 -14.17 -14.86
N ASP A 72 -25.31 -13.32 -13.91
CA ASP A 72 -24.41 -12.50 -13.09
C ASP A 72 -23.40 -13.34 -12.30
N ALA A 73 -23.83 -14.45 -11.71
CA ALA A 73 -22.94 -15.30 -10.91
C ALA A 73 -21.90 -16.01 -11.78
N ALA A 74 -22.29 -16.44 -12.97
CA ALA A 74 -21.38 -17.01 -13.94
C ALA A 74 -20.40 -15.96 -14.49
N ALA A 75 -20.88 -14.75 -14.78
CA ALA A 75 -20.06 -13.62 -15.24
C ALA A 75 -19.04 -13.20 -14.18
N GLU A 76 -19.47 -12.99 -12.93
CA GLU A 76 -18.58 -12.68 -11.80
C GLU A 76 -17.50 -13.76 -11.69
N ARG A 77 -17.88 -15.04 -11.65
CA ARG A 77 -16.92 -16.14 -11.52
C ARG A 77 -15.89 -16.14 -12.64
N ARG A 78 -16.32 -15.91 -13.89
CA ARG A 78 -15.43 -15.84 -15.06
C ARG A 78 -14.47 -14.66 -14.93
N LEU A 79 -14.97 -13.47 -14.60
CA LEU A 79 -14.18 -12.26 -14.45
C LEU A 79 -13.15 -12.37 -13.32
N ARG A 80 -13.59 -12.78 -12.12
CA ARG A 80 -12.70 -13.01 -10.97
C ARG A 80 -11.62 -14.05 -11.29
N THR A 81 -11.95 -15.08 -12.08
CA THR A 81 -10.97 -16.09 -12.54
C THR A 81 -9.96 -15.47 -13.49
N ALA A 82 -10.38 -14.63 -14.44
CA ALA A 82 -9.50 -13.96 -15.38
C ALA A 82 -8.55 -12.99 -14.66
N ILE A 83 -9.06 -12.15 -13.76
CA ILE A 83 -8.26 -11.26 -12.91
C ILE A 83 -7.24 -12.09 -12.11
N SER A 84 -7.68 -13.19 -11.50
CA SER A 84 -6.78 -13.99 -10.66
C SER A 84 -5.68 -14.71 -11.42
N ARG A 85 -5.91 -15.03 -12.70
CA ARG A 85 -4.88 -15.59 -13.59
C ARG A 85 -3.79 -14.56 -13.89
N GLN A 86 -4.17 -13.29 -14.04
CA GLN A 86 -3.25 -12.22 -14.42
C GLN A 86 -2.53 -11.60 -13.21
N ALA A 87 -3.24 -11.34 -12.12
CA ALA A 87 -2.75 -10.54 -11.00
C ALA A 87 -2.57 -11.34 -9.68
N GLY A 88 -2.86 -12.65 -9.70
CA GLY A 88 -2.75 -13.52 -8.52
C GLY A 88 -4.08 -13.70 -7.77
N LYS A 89 -4.07 -14.57 -6.75
CA LYS A 89 -5.29 -14.93 -6.01
C LYS A 89 -5.69 -13.86 -4.99
N THR A 90 -6.99 -13.80 -4.73
CA THR A 90 -7.55 -13.02 -3.62
C THR A 90 -7.07 -13.51 -2.26
N ILE A 91 -7.12 -12.63 -1.27
CA ILE A 91 -6.63 -12.83 0.10
C ILE A 91 -7.71 -12.44 1.12
N GLY A 92 -7.52 -12.89 2.37
CA GLY A 92 -8.39 -12.57 3.49
C GLY A 92 -9.80 -13.18 3.41
N SER A 93 -10.61 -12.92 4.44
CA SER A 93 -12.03 -13.32 4.50
C SER A 93 -12.86 -12.63 3.42
N ASP A 94 -12.52 -11.38 3.11
CA ASP A 94 -13.32 -10.50 2.26
C ASP A 94 -13.00 -10.70 0.77
N LYS A 95 -12.06 -11.61 0.47
CA LYS A 95 -11.67 -12.04 -0.89
C LYS A 95 -11.36 -10.87 -1.83
N HIS A 96 -10.53 -9.94 -1.37
CA HIS A 96 -9.98 -8.85 -2.19
C HIS A 96 -8.66 -9.27 -2.84
N TRP A 97 -8.29 -8.62 -3.93
CA TRP A 97 -6.92 -8.68 -4.44
C TRP A 97 -6.06 -7.60 -3.80
N ASP A 98 -4.78 -7.88 -3.62
CA ASP A 98 -3.76 -6.93 -3.19
C ASP A 98 -2.80 -6.72 -4.36
N PHE A 99 -2.79 -5.51 -4.90
CA PHE A 99 -1.97 -5.13 -6.05
C PHE A 99 -0.78 -4.25 -5.66
N GLY A 100 -0.52 -4.01 -4.36
CA GLY A 100 0.53 -3.09 -3.91
C GLY A 100 -0.03 -1.71 -3.55
N PRO A 101 -0.15 -0.74 -4.46
CA PRO A 101 -0.71 0.57 -4.11
C PRO A 101 -2.23 0.52 -3.88
N PHE A 102 -2.91 -0.54 -4.32
CA PHE A 102 -4.35 -0.70 -4.15
C PHE A 102 -4.72 -2.11 -3.70
N THR A 103 -5.81 -2.22 -2.92
CA THR A 103 -6.61 -3.44 -2.88
C THR A 103 -7.86 -3.28 -3.72
N MET A 104 -8.41 -4.38 -4.23
CA MET A 104 -9.60 -4.35 -5.07
C MET A 104 -10.60 -5.44 -4.71
N THR A 105 -11.89 -5.13 -4.73
CA THR A 105 -12.97 -6.12 -4.86
C THR A 105 -13.72 -5.93 -6.16
N ALA A 106 -14.33 -7.00 -6.67
CA ALA A 106 -15.16 -6.99 -7.87
C ALA A 106 -16.38 -7.90 -7.68
N ARG A 107 -17.55 -7.39 -8.06
CA ARG A 107 -18.84 -8.09 -8.01
C ARG A 107 -19.65 -7.85 -9.28
N VAL A 108 -20.52 -8.79 -9.62
CA VAL A 108 -21.52 -8.60 -10.67
C VAL A 108 -22.89 -8.86 -10.09
N ILE A 109 -23.77 -7.86 -10.16
CA ILE A 109 -25.12 -7.94 -9.61
C ILE A 109 -26.09 -7.07 -10.40
N GLY A 110 -27.26 -7.61 -10.76
CA GLY A 110 -28.28 -6.88 -11.50
C GLY A 110 -27.82 -6.45 -12.90
N GLY A 111 -26.91 -7.20 -13.52
CA GLY A 111 -26.27 -6.81 -14.78
C GLY A 111 -25.28 -5.64 -14.66
N GLU A 112 -24.84 -5.29 -13.45
CA GLU A 112 -23.87 -4.23 -13.18
C GLU A 112 -22.55 -4.81 -12.67
N LEU A 113 -21.44 -4.23 -13.12
CA LEU A 113 -20.11 -4.45 -12.55
C LEU A 113 -19.86 -3.42 -11.45
N GLU A 114 -19.56 -3.90 -10.25
CA GLU A 114 -19.10 -3.07 -9.15
C GLU A 114 -17.62 -3.37 -8.89
N LEU A 115 -16.79 -2.33 -8.91
CA LEU A 115 -15.39 -2.39 -8.48
C LEU A 115 -15.18 -1.42 -7.34
N GLN A 116 -14.52 -1.89 -6.29
CA GLN A 116 -14.04 -1.05 -5.20
C GLN A 116 -12.53 -1.16 -5.14
N PHE A 117 -11.84 -0.07 -5.43
CA PHE A 117 -10.42 0.07 -5.13
C PHE A 117 -10.24 0.80 -3.81
N THR A 118 -9.24 0.39 -3.05
CA THR A 118 -8.84 1.05 -1.80
C THR A 118 -7.36 1.35 -1.86
N SER A 119 -6.99 2.61 -1.68
CA SER A 119 -5.61 3.08 -1.70
C SER A 119 -4.87 2.62 -0.46
N THR A 120 -3.66 2.08 -0.65
CA THR A 120 -2.79 1.54 0.40
C THR A 120 -1.33 1.89 0.12
N TYR A 121 -0.48 1.83 1.13
CA TYR A 121 0.96 1.83 0.92
C TYR A 121 1.38 0.54 0.22
N SER A 122 2.22 0.66 -0.79
CA SER A 122 2.86 -0.48 -1.44
C SER A 122 4.18 -0.85 -0.78
N LEU A 123 4.67 -2.06 -1.02
CA LEU A 123 5.98 -2.48 -0.52
C LEU A 123 7.11 -1.68 -1.18
N ARG A 124 6.96 -1.26 -2.44
CA ARG A 124 7.91 -0.34 -3.09
C ARG A 124 7.94 1.02 -2.40
N ALA A 125 6.79 1.57 -2.03
CA ALA A 125 6.72 2.84 -1.29
C ALA A 125 7.45 2.73 0.06
N VAL A 126 7.26 1.62 0.79
CA VAL A 126 8.01 1.35 2.03
C VAL A 126 9.51 1.20 1.77
N ARG A 127 9.90 0.49 0.73
CA ARG A 127 11.31 0.29 0.37
C ARG A 127 12.00 1.62 0.07
N ALA A 128 11.34 2.52 -0.67
CA ALA A 128 11.83 3.87 -0.92
C ALA A 128 11.92 4.66 0.38
N ALA A 129 10.86 4.67 1.20
CA ALA A 129 10.83 5.35 2.49
C ALA A 129 11.93 4.87 3.43
N ALA A 130 12.19 3.55 3.49
CA ALA A 130 13.25 2.97 4.30
C ALA A 130 14.64 3.39 3.84
N LYS A 131 14.84 3.43 2.52
CA LYS A 131 16.10 3.89 1.95
C LYS A 131 16.37 5.34 2.32
N ASP A 132 15.42 6.23 2.01
CA ASP A 132 15.59 7.67 2.21
C ASP A 132 15.70 8.03 3.70
N PHE A 133 14.96 7.31 4.55
CA PHE A 133 15.09 7.41 6.01
C PHE A 133 16.51 7.06 6.47
N LEU A 134 17.01 5.87 6.09
CA LEU A 134 18.34 5.41 6.51
C LEU A 134 19.48 6.24 5.88
N ASP A 135 19.28 6.83 4.70
CA ASP A 135 20.20 7.79 4.09
C ASP A 135 20.23 9.15 4.80
N GLY A 136 19.23 9.40 5.65
CA GLY A 136 19.22 10.52 6.58
C GLY A 136 18.43 11.73 6.14
N ALA A 137 17.35 11.51 5.40
CA ALA A 137 16.36 12.55 5.12
C ALA A 137 15.87 13.23 6.41
N ASP A 138 15.61 14.53 6.33
CA ASP A 138 14.99 15.30 7.43
C ASP A 138 13.64 14.69 7.83
N GLY A 139 13.40 14.51 9.13
CA GLY A 139 12.27 13.71 9.62
C GLY A 139 10.90 14.21 9.17
N LYS A 140 10.64 15.52 9.22
CA LYS A 140 9.35 16.08 8.80
C LYS A 140 9.20 16.03 7.28
N THR A 141 10.25 16.40 6.56
CA THR A 141 10.28 16.36 5.08
C THR A 141 10.09 14.94 4.57
N TRP A 142 10.69 13.95 5.25
CA TRP A 142 10.56 12.54 4.96
C TRP A 142 9.13 12.05 5.18
N LEU A 143 8.49 12.40 6.30
CA LEU A 143 7.10 12.04 6.57
C LEU A 143 6.15 12.55 5.47
N LEU A 144 6.33 13.79 5.01
CA LEU A 144 5.53 14.38 3.93
C LEU A 144 5.82 13.69 2.58
N THR A 145 7.10 13.55 2.22
CA THR A 145 7.54 12.95 0.95
C THR A 145 6.98 11.55 0.74
N HIS A 146 6.91 10.74 1.81
CA HIS A 146 6.37 9.38 1.74
C HIS A 146 4.90 9.28 2.15
N GLY A 147 4.20 10.42 2.24
CA GLY A 147 2.76 10.48 2.50
C GLY A 147 2.35 9.85 3.83
N LEU A 148 3.22 9.86 4.84
CA LEU A 148 2.95 9.35 6.19
C LEU A 148 2.21 10.38 7.06
N ILE A 149 2.21 11.64 6.63
CA ILE A 149 1.40 12.75 7.15
C ILE A 149 0.95 13.62 5.96
N ASP A 150 -0.19 14.30 6.11
CA ASP A 150 -0.68 15.24 5.08
C ASP A 150 -0.04 16.63 5.22
N GLU A 151 0.01 17.36 4.12
CA GLU A 151 0.42 18.77 4.13
C GLU A 151 -0.56 19.59 4.98
N GLY A 152 -0.03 20.52 5.78
CA GLY A 152 -0.84 21.31 6.71
C GLY A 152 -1.29 20.57 7.98
N ALA A 153 -1.06 19.25 8.10
CA ALA A 153 -1.43 18.50 9.29
C ALA A 153 -0.69 18.99 10.55
N VAL A 154 -1.44 19.16 11.64
CA VAL A 154 -0.93 19.64 12.93
C VAL A 154 -0.80 18.48 13.90
N GLN A 155 0.30 18.45 14.66
CA GLN A 155 0.50 17.45 15.71
C GLN A 155 -0.40 17.72 16.91
N ASN A 156 -0.86 16.66 17.57
CA ASN A 156 -1.46 16.78 18.89
C ASN A 156 -0.41 16.97 20.00
N ASP A 157 -0.86 17.23 21.23
CA ASP A 157 0.00 17.48 22.40
C ASP A 157 0.97 16.32 22.74
N LYS A 158 0.72 15.12 22.22
CA LYS A 158 1.57 13.93 22.40
C LYS A 158 2.61 13.78 21.28
N GLY A 159 2.61 14.69 20.31
CA GLY A 159 3.51 14.73 19.15
C GLY A 159 3.07 13.83 17.99
N PHE A 160 1.83 13.31 18.00
CA PHE A 160 1.31 12.47 16.91
C PHE A 160 0.58 13.31 15.87
N TRP A 161 0.78 12.97 14.60
CA TRP A 161 -0.04 13.50 13.53
C TRP A 161 -1.35 12.71 13.35
N PRO A 162 -2.40 13.34 12.79
CA PRO A 162 -3.57 12.61 12.32
C PRO A 162 -3.19 11.61 11.23
N LYS A 163 -4.08 10.63 11.03
CA LYS A 163 -4.00 9.69 9.91
C LYS A 163 -4.12 10.47 8.58
N PRO A 164 -3.28 10.18 7.57
CA PRO A 164 -3.46 10.72 6.23
C PRO A 164 -4.80 10.29 5.60
N ALA A 165 -5.49 11.21 4.92
CA ALA A 165 -6.83 10.97 4.39
C ALA A 165 -6.85 9.91 3.26
N GLY A 166 -5.90 10.01 2.31
CA GLY A 166 -5.92 9.26 1.05
C GLY A 166 -5.51 7.78 1.11
N VAL A 167 -5.31 7.21 2.30
CA VAL A 167 -4.89 5.80 2.48
C VAL A 167 -5.74 5.09 3.53
N SER A 168 -6.09 3.82 3.30
CA SER A 168 -6.92 3.08 4.24
C SER A 168 -6.17 2.58 5.48
N GLN A 169 -4.87 2.30 5.33
CA GLN A 169 -4.00 1.92 6.45
C GLN A 169 -3.87 3.08 7.44
N ASN A 170 -3.64 2.77 8.71
CA ASN A 170 -3.47 3.75 9.78
C ASN A 170 -1.98 3.90 10.11
N PRO A 171 -1.18 4.64 9.32
CA PRO A 171 0.17 4.96 9.73
C PRO A 171 0.11 5.83 10.99
N THR A 172 1.15 5.73 11.80
CA THR A 172 1.33 6.56 12.97
C THR A 172 2.64 7.29 12.81
N GLY A 173 2.60 8.59 12.55
CA GLY A 173 3.76 9.47 12.61
C GLY A 173 3.85 10.15 13.97
N ARG A 174 5.07 10.32 14.50
CA ARG A 174 5.35 11.07 15.72
C ARG A 174 6.67 11.83 15.62
N MET A 175 6.68 13.08 16.10
CA MET A 175 7.93 13.79 16.40
C MET A 175 8.05 13.94 17.92
N PHE A 176 9.23 13.67 18.44
CA PHE A 176 9.55 13.87 19.84
C PHE A 176 10.03 15.32 20.08
N PRO A 177 9.97 15.82 21.33
CA PRO A 177 10.43 17.17 21.65
C PRO A 177 11.91 17.45 21.33
N ASP A 178 12.73 16.40 21.27
CA ASP A 178 14.14 16.47 20.89
C ASP A 178 14.36 16.44 19.36
N GLY A 179 13.29 16.55 18.58
CA GLY A 179 13.32 16.57 17.10
C GLY A 179 13.33 15.18 16.45
N ARG A 180 13.46 14.10 17.23
CA ARG A 180 13.49 12.75 16.66
C ARG A 180 12.15 12.37 16.06
N VAL A 181 12.19 11.59 14.97
CA VAL A 181 11.00 11.09 14.30
C VAL A 181 10.80 9.59 14.56
N ARG A 182 9.53 9.19 14.67
CA ARG A 182 9.12 7.79 14.63
C ARG A 182 7.89 7.65 13.74
N ALA A 183 7.90 6.65 12.88
CA ALA A 183 6.73 6.26 12.12
C ALA A 183 6.51 4.76 12.17
N SER A 184 5.25 4.33 12.09
CA SER A 184 4.94 2.92 11.92
C SER A 184 3.67 2.72 11.11
N LEU A 185 3.60 1.60 10.39
CA LEU A 185 2.38 1.14 9.74
C LEU A 185 2.34 -0.39 9.68
N THR A 186 1.16 -0.94 9.41
CA THR A 186 0.92 -2.38 9.35
C THR A 186 0.48 -2.79 7.94
N PHE A 187 0.92 -3.96 7.50
CA PHE A 187 0.57 -4.54 6.20
C PHE A 187 -0.15 -5.88 6.35
N PRO A 188 -1.00 -6.25 5.37
CA PRO A 188 -1.42 -7.64 5.21
C PRO A 188 -0.19 -8.56 5.03
N ALA A 189 -0.20 -9.74 5.65
CA ALA A 189 0.90 -10.70 5.51
C ALA A 189 1.13 -11.18 4.06
N SER A 190 0.05 -11.16 3.28
CA SER A 190 0.01 -11.53 1.87
C SER A 190 0.67 -10.55 0.91
N ARG A 191 1.08 -9.36 1.37
CA ARG A 191 1.76 -8.34 0.54
C ARG A 191 3.06 -8.90 -0.01
N ARG A 192 3.37 -8.61 -1.27
CA ARG A 192 4.52 -9.18 -2.01
C ARG A 192 5.30 -8.10 -2.73
N PRO A 193 6.57 -8.38 -3.08
CA PRO A 193 7.29 -7.59 -4.07
C PRO A 193 6.52 -7.51 -5.40
N PRO A 194 6.64 -6.39 -6.15
CA PRO A 194 5.96 -6.22 -7.43
C PRO A 194 6.22 -7.40 -8.39
N GLY A 195 5.16 -7.91 -9.02
CA GLY A 195 5.23 -9.02 -9.98
C GLY A 195 5.50 -10.42 -9.38
N LEU A 196 5.65 -10.57 -8.06
CA LEU A 196 5.96 -11.85 -7.44
C LEU A 196 4.71 -12.65 -7.04
N ILE A 197 4.59 -13.89 -7.52
CA ILE A 197 3.50 -14.81 -7.19
C ILE A 197 3.99 -15.87 -6.20
N ALA A 198 4.20 -15.49 -4.93
CA ALA A 198 4.52 -16.43 -3.86
C ALA A 198 3.37 -17.43 -3.59
N LYS A 199 3.72 -18.68 -3.25
CA LYS A 199 2.74 -19.76 -2.98
C LYS A 199 2.37 -19.90 -1.51
N SER A 200 3.19 -19.34 -0.61
CA SER A 200 2.97 -19.36 0.84
C SER A 200 3.31 -18.00 1.48
N ASP A 201 2.87 -17.80 2.72
CA ASP A 201 3.21 -16.60 3.50
C ASP A 201 4.70 -16.52 3.84
N ASP A 202 5.33 -17.67 4.06
CA ASP A 202 6.75 -17.78 4.39
C ASP A 202 7.61 -17.40 3.17
N ASP A 203 7.27 -17.91 1.99
CA ASP A 203 7.95 -17.55 0.74
C ASP A 203 7.79 -16.05 0.44
N ALA A 204 6.59 -15.50 0.67
CA ALA A 204 6.31 -14.07 0.48
C ALA A 204 7.15 -13.22 1.44
N TYR A 205 7.31 -13.66 2.69
CA TYR A 205 8.12 -12.97 3.68
C TYR A 205 9.60 -12.99 3.31
N VAL A 206 10.15 -14.15 2.94
CA VAL A 206 11.55 -14.27 2.49
C VAL A 206 11.81 -13.40 1.27
N ALA A 207 10.93 -13.45 0.26
CA ALA A 207 11.05 -12.60 -0.93
C ALA A 207 10.99 -11.10 -0.60
N THR A 208 10.16 -10.72 0.38
CA THR A 208 10.07 -9.34 0.86
C THR A 208 11.37 -8.89 1.53
N LEU A 209 11.96 -9.73 2.38
CA LEU A 209 13.24 -9.40 3.02
C LEU A 209 14.36 -9.27 1.99
N THR A 210 14.46 -10.17 1.02
CA THR A 210 15.42 -10.06 -0.09
C THR A 210 15.23 -8.75 -0.86
N TYR A 211 13.99 -8.43 -1.22
CA TYR A 211 13.65 -7.21 -1.95
C TYR A 211 14.07 -5.94 -1.19
N LEU A 212 13.90 -5.91 0.13
CA LEU A 212 14.35 -4.80 0.98
C LEU A 212 15.89 -4.75 1.06
N THR A 213 16.55 -5.87 1.34
CA THR A 213 18.02 -6.00 1.45
C THR A 213 18.74 -5.49 0.19
N GLU A 214 18.19 -5.74 -1.01
CA GLU A 214 18.77 -5.26 -2.28
C GLU A 214 19.06 -3.75 -2.32
N VAL A 215 18.29 -2.93 -1.59
CA VAL A 215 18.47 -1.46 -1.55
C VAL A 215 19.00 -0.96 -0.22
N LEU A 216 18.62 -1.62 0.88
CA LEU A 216 19.02 -1.17 2.22
C LEU A 216 20.43 -1.66 2.61
N GLY A 217 20.93 -2.70 1.93
CA GLY A 217 22.12 -3.45 2.33
C GLY A 217 21.77 -4.60 3.27
N GLU A 218 22.80 -5.27 3.77
CA GLU A 218 22.64 -6.37 4.72
C GLU A 218 21.94 -5.93 6.02
N ARG A 219 21.19 -6.85 6.59
CA ARG A 219 20.54 -6.67 7.89
C ARG A 219 21.58 -6.62 9.00
N ASP A 220 21.27 -5.91 10.09
CA ASP A 220 22.12 -5.88 11.29
C ASP A 220 22.33 -7.29 11.86
N ASP A 221 21.27 -8.12 11.82
CA ASP A 221 21.34 -9.55 12.11
C ASP A 221 20.58 -10.36 11.03
N PRO A 222 21.27 -11.21 10.26
CA PRO A 222 20.65 -12.00 9.20
C PRO A 222 19.89 -13.24 9.72
N SER A 223 19.96 -13.55 11.02
CA SER A 223 19.33 -14.73 11.61
C SER A 223 17.81 -14.77 11.34
N PRO A 224 17.26 -15.94 10.97
CA PRO A 224 15.81 -16.10 10.82
C PRO A 224 15.05 -16.02 12.14
N SER A 225 15.73 -16.16 13.29
CA SER A 225 15.12 -16.08 14.62
C SER A 225 14.98 -14.67 15.18
N HIS A 226 15.63 -13.69 14.54
CA HIS A 226 15.64 -12.31 15.01
C HIS A 226 14.79 -11.42 14.11
N THR A 227 14.29 -10.34 14.73
CA THR A 227 13.50 -9.33 14.02
C THR A 227 14.39 -8.68 12.97
N PRO A 228 13.99 -8.63 11.68
CA PRO A 228 14.78 -7.97 10.65
C PRO A 228 14.90 -6.47 10.91
N VAL A 229 16.14 -6.01 11.05
CA VAL A 229 16.50 -4.62 11.34
C VAL A 229 17.61 -4.17 10.39
N TRP A 230 17.52 -2.92 9.95
CA TRP A 230 18.57 -2.19 9.28
C TRP A 230 18.82 -0.90 10.04
N SER A 231 20.07 -0.64 10.42
CA SER A 231 20.45 0.58 11.12
C SER A 231 21.54 1.36 10.38
N ARG A 232 21.46 2.69 10.40
CA ARG A 232 22.52 3.61 9.95
C ARG A 232 22.60 4.80 10.89
N GLY A 233 23.71 4.90 11.61
CA GLY A 233 23.87 5.90 12.67
C GLY A 233 22.77 5.76 13.73
N GLN A 234 22.03 6.84 13.97
CA GLN A 234 20.91 6.88 14.92
C GLN A 234 19.57 6.41 14.32
N ARG A 235 19.54 5.97 13.07
CA ARG A 235 18.29 5.59 12.37
C ARG A 235 18.15 4.09 12.26
N LYS A 236 16.92 3.63 12.50
CA LYS A 236 16.55 2.23 12.51
C LYS A 236 15.28 2.01 11.70
N PHE A 237 15.35 1.05 10.79
CA PHE A 237 14.21 0.50 10.07
C PHE A 237 13.98 -0.95 10.51
N THR A 238 12.73 -1.29 10.83
CA THR A 238 12.35 -2.64 11.24
C THR A 238 11.17 -3.13 10.41
N PHE A 239 11.29 -4.35 9.88
CA PHE A 239 10.22 -5.03 9.16
C PHE A 239 10.02 -6.41 9.75
N TYR A 240 8.92 -6.66 10.46
CA TYR A 240 8.71 -7.95 11.11
C TYR A 240 7.30 -8.50 10.99
N ARG A 241 7.23 -9.83 11.02
CA ARG A 241 5.98 -10.60 10.98
C ARG A 241 5.33 -10.65 12.36
N MET A 242 4.09 -10.19 12.43
CA MET A 242 3.27 -10.28 13.65
C MET A 242 2.55 -11.64 13.72
N SER A 243 2.13 -12.03 14.93
CA SER A 243 1.33 -13.25 15.16
C SER A 243 -0.05 -13.19 14.51
N SER A 244 -0.58 -11.99 14.26
CA SER A 244 -1.92 -11.73 13.71
C SER A 244 -2.02 -11.80 12.17
N SER A 245 -1.11 -12.52 11.49
CA SER A 245 -1.08 -12.58 10.01
C SER A 245 -0.98 -11.20 9.34
N SER A 246 -0.14 -10.33 9.92
CA SER A 246 0.19 -9.01 9.40
C SER A 246 1.70 -8.74 9.53
N ARG A 247 2.20 -7.73 8.83
CA ARG A 247 3.58 -7.24 8.99
C ARG A 247 3.55 -5.88 9.67
N SER A 248 4.50 -5.64 10.55
CA SER A 248 4.73 -4.33 11.14
C SER A 248 5.96 -3.72 10.51
N VAL A 249 5.85 -2.44 10.18
CA VAL A 249 6.93 -1.62 9.65
C VAL A 249 7.14 -0.46 10.60
N THR A 250 8.37 -0.25 11.05
CA THR A 250 8.73 0.82 11.98
C THR A 250 9.97 1.54 11.51
N PHE A 251 9.93 2.86 11.59
CA PHE A 251 11.03 3.79 11.37
C PHE A 251 11.25 4.53 12.68
N GLU A 252 12.48 4.58 13.16
CA GLU A 252 12.80 5.18 14.45
C GLU A 252 14.16 5.87 14.42
N GLU A 253 14.19 7.12 14.89
CA GLU A 253 15.41 7.78 15.35
C GLU A 253 15.65 7.47 16.84
N ILE A 254 16.76 6.81 17.12
CA ILE A 254 17.23 6.45 18.44
C ILE A 254 18.00 7.64 19.01
N ALA A 255 17.82 7.94 20.29
CA ALA A 255 18.63 8.95 20.95
C ALA A 255 20.11 8.57 20.84
N GLY A 256 20.95 9.50 20.37
CA GLY A 256 22.39 9.33 20.43
C GLY A 256 22.86 9.06 21.85
N ALA A 257 23.88 8.23 22.01
CA ALA A 257 24.69 8.33 23.22
C ALA A 257 25.18 9.79 23.32
N PRO A 258 25.18 10.42 24.51
CA PRO A 258 25.81 11.72 24.66
C PRO A 258 27.22 11.62 24.07
N GLU A 259 27.60 12.58 23.23
CA GLU A 259 28.99 12.72 22.82
C GLU A 259 29.80 12.74 24.10
N THR A 260 30.58 11.68 24.35
CA THR A 260 31.61 11.73 25.37
C THR A 260 32.57 12.81 24.90
N GLU A 261 32.45 14.00 25.48
CA GLU A 261 33.51 14.99 25.44
C GLU A 261 34.79 14.26 25.85
N ASP A 262 35.72 14.10 24.90
CA ASP A 262 37.07 13.67 25.21
C ASP A 262 37.57 14.62 26.31
N PRO A 263 37.92 14.13 27.51
CA PRO A 263 38.59 14.97 28.47
C PRO A 263 39.92 15.34 27.81
N ALA A 264 40.03 16.60 27.40
CA ALA A 264 41.25 17.17 26.87
C ALA A 264 42.40 16.74 27.79
N GLY A 265 43.35 16.01 27.21
CA GLY A 265 44.52 15.52 27.91
C GLY A 265 45.27 16.68 28.57
N GLU A 266 45.63 16.46 29.83
CA GLU A 266 46.66 17.23 30.54
C GLU A 266 48.04 17.04 29.89
#